data_AF-A0A959VLT2-F1
#
_entry.id   AF-A0A959VLT2-F1
#
_cell.length_a   1.000
_cell.length_b   1.000
_cell.length_c   1.000
_cell.angle_alpha   90.00
_cell.angle_beta   90.00
_cell.angle_gamma   90.00
#
_symmetry.space_group_name_H-M   'P 1'
#
loop_
_entity.id
_entity.type
_entity.pdbx_description
1 polymer ?
#
loop_
_entity_poly.entity_id
_entity_poly.type
_entity_poly.pdbx_seq_one_letter_code
_entity_poly.pdbx_strand_id
1 'polypeptide(L)' 'MPIERASWIAVVVVCALAALGTFIAGYAGYGLTIVAVGLAASVNLWPHST' A
#
# COMPACT_ATOMS: atom_id res chain seq x y z
N MET A 1 17.44 -7.30 -3.77
CA MET A 1 15.97 -7.48 -3.73
C MET A 1 15.52 -7.79 -5.15
N PRO A 2 14.70 -8.83 -5.36
CA PRO A 2 14.17 -9.11 -6.69
C PRO A 2 13.26 -7.97 -7.15
N ILE A 3 13.16 -7.76 -8.48
CA ILE A 3 12.41 -6.64 -9.08
C ILE A 3 10.93 -6.65 -8.64
N GLU A 4 10.38 -7.85 -8.47
CA GLU A 4 9.02 -8.09 -8.00
C GLU A 4 8.78 -7.53 -6.59
N ARG A 5 9.73 -7.71 -5.67
CA ARG A 5 9.59 -7.23 -4.30
C ARG A 5 9.70 -5.72 -4.25
N ALA A 6 10.58 -5.16 -5.08
CA ALA A 6 10.72 -3.71 -5.21
C ALA A 6 9.44 -3.05 -5.77
N SER A 7 8.78 -3.67 -6.75
CA SER A 7 7.51 -3.14 -7.28
C SER A 7 6.40 -3.18 -6.25
N TRP A 8 6.27 -4.27 -5.47
CA TRP A 8 5.29 -4.34 -4.39
C TRP A 8 5.54 -3.33 -3.27
N ILE A 9 6.81 -3.08 -2.91
CA ILE A 9 7.15 -2.01 -1.94
C ILE A 9 6.68 -0.66 -2.48
N ALA A 10 6.94 -0.35 -3.76
CA ALA A 10 6.52 0.91 -4.35
C ALA A 10 4.99 1.09 -4.30
N VAL A 11 4.22 0.03 -4.62
CA VAL A 11 2.75 0.06 -4.53
C VAL A 11 2.28 0.38 -3.11
N VAL A 12 2.82 -0.30 -2.10
CA VAL A 12 2.46 -0.07 -0.69
C VAL A 12 2.75 1.38 -0.28
N VAL A 13 3.91 1.92 -0.67
CA VAL A 13 4.30 3.31 -0.37
C VAL A 13 3.35 4.31 -1.04
N VAL A 14 2.99 4.10 -2.30
CA VAL A 14 2.05 4.97 -3.02
C VAL A 14 0.67 4.94 -2.35
N CYS A 15 0.17 3.77 -1.97
CA CYS A 15 -1.09 3.66 -1.22
C CYS A 15 -1.01 4.41 0.13
N ALA A 16 0.08 4.29 0.87
CA ALA A 16 0.24 5.00 2.14
C ALA A 16 0.20 6.53 1.95
N LEU A 17 0.90 7.06 0.95
CA LEU A 17 0.91 8.49 0.64
C LEU A 17 -0.46 9.00 0.18
N ALA A 18 -1.14 8.23 -0.68
CA ALA A 18 -2.47 8.58 -1.17
C ALA A 18 -3.54 8.53 -0.05
N ALA A 19 -3.46 7.54 0.85
CA ALA A 19 -4.31 7.47 2.03
C ALA A 19 -4.11 8.71 2.92
N LEU A 20 -2.86 9.07 3.23
CA LEU A 20 -2.56 10.28 4.01
C LEU A 20 -3.12 11.53 3.33
N GLY A 21 -2.88 11.71 2.02
CA GLY A 21 -3.39 12.86 1.27
C GLY A 21 -4.92 12.95 1.28
N THR A 22 -5.62 11.83 1.11
CA THR A 22 -7.09 11.80 1.14
C THR A 22 -7.66 12.05 2.53
N PHE A 23 -7.02 11.56 3.60
CA PHE A 23 -7.42 11.88 4.97
C PHE A 23 -7.25 13.37 5.27
N ILE A 24 -6.11 13.97 4.88
CA ILE A 24 -5.86 15.41 5.05
C ILE A 24 -6.89 16.24 4.27
N ALA A 25 -7.29 15.78 3.09
CA ALA A 25 -8.30 16.44 2.26
C ALA A 25 -9.76 16.20 2.70
N GLY A 26 -10.00 15.49 3.81
CA GLY A 26 -11.35 15.23 4.34
C GLY A 26 -12.12 14.10 3.64
N TYR A 27 -11.48 13.37 2.73
CA TYR A 27 -12.05 12.25 1.98
C TYR A 27 -11.84 10.91 2.69
N ALA A 28 -12.30 10.82 3.95
CA ALA A 28 -12.01 9.67 4.82
C ALA A 28 -12.46 8.31 4.22
N GLY A 29 -13.59 8.27 3.51
CA GLY A 29 -14.07 7.05 2.84
C GLY A 29 -13.11 6.53 1.76
N TYR A 30 -12.51 7.45 0.99
CA TYR A 30 -11.48 7.11 0.00
C TYR A 30 -10.16 6.75 0.67
N GLY A 31 -9.81 7.41 1.78
CA GLY A 31 -8.63 7.06 2.57
C GLY A 31 -8.68 5.61 3.07
N LEU A 32 -9.83 5.18 3.59
CA LEU A 32 -10.03 3.81 4.07
C LEU A 32 -9.94 2.76 2.96
N THR A 33 -10.49 3.05 1.77
CA THR A 33 -10.41 2.10 0.64
C THR A 33 -8.96 1.97 0.16
N ILE A 34 -8.20 3.07 0.11
CA ILE A 34 -6.78 3.05 -0.26
C ILE A 34 -5.94 2.29 0.79
N VAL A 35 -6.22 2.46 2.08
CA VAL A 35 -5.57 1.69 3.15
C VAL A 35 -5.82 0.19 2.96
N ALA A 36 -7.06 -0.22 2.70
CA ALA A 36 -7.39 -1.62 2.47
C ALA A 36 -6.63 -2.20 1.27
N VAL A 37 -6.52 -1.45 0.17
CA VAL A 37 -5.74 -1.86 -1.02
C VAL A 37 -4.25 -1.95 -0.70
N GLY A 38 -3.69 -0.99 0.03
CA GLY A 38 -2.28 -1.02 0.44
C GLY A 38 -1.94 -2.19 1.35
N LEU A 39 -2.83 -2.52 2.28
CA LEU A 39 -2.71 -3.72 3.14
C LEU A 39 -2.78 -5.00 2.30
N ALA A 40 -3.71 -5.09 1.35
CA ALA A 40 -3.79 -6.22 0.44
C ALA A 40 -2.52 -6.36 -0.42
N ALA A 41 -1.94 -5.26 -0.92
CA ALA A 41 -0.68 -5.30 -1.66
C ALA A 41 0.50 -5.80 -0.79
N SER A 42 0.51 -5.47 0.50
CA SER A 42 1.59 -5.81 1.42
C SER A 42 1.78 -7.31 1.63
N VAL A 43 0.77 -8.15 1.34
CA VAL A 43 0.87 -9.61 1.46
C VAL A 43 1.94 -10.20 0.54
N ASN A 44 2.21 -9.56 -0.60
CA ASN A 44 3.25 -9.95 -1.55
C ASN A 44 4.67 -9.68 -1.03
N LEU A 45 4.80 -9.00 0.11
CA LEU A 45 6.08 -8.75 0.77
C LEU A 45 6.39 -9.79 1.84
N TRP A 46 5.45 -10.70 2.14
CA TRP A 46 5.67 -11.73 3.15
C TRP A 46 6.87 -12.61 2.78
N PRO A 47 7.80 -12.87 3.70
CA PRO A 47 8.91 -13.79 3.43
C PRO A 47 8.36 -15.20 3.18
N HIS A 48 8.52 -15.70 1.97
CA HIS A 48 8.28 -17.12 1.68
C HIS A 48 9.56 -17.89 2.04
N SER A 49 9.52 -18.66 3.13
CA SER A 49 10.56 -19.64 3.46
C SER A 49 10.31 -20.89 2.60
N THR A 50 10.97 -20.94 1.44
CA THR A 50 11.16 -22.19 0.68
C THR A 50 12.56 -22.69 0.90
#